data_AF-A0A1F9PRM9-F1
#
_entry.id   AF-A0A1F9PRM9-F1
#
_cell.length_a   1.000
_cell.length_b   1.000
_cell.length_c   1.000
_cell.angle_alpha   90.00
_cell.angle_beta   90.00
_cell.angle_gamma   90.00
#
_symmetry.space_group_name_H-M   'P 1'
#
loop_
_entity.id
_entity.type
_entity.pdbx_description
1 polymer ?
#
loop_
_entity_poly.entity_id
_entity_poly.type
_entity_poly.pdbx_seq_one_letter_code
_entity_poly.pdbx_strand_id
1 'polypeptide(L)'
;MKKWIYIILITGGLYYLYANRPLRETHQATLYFAATGEVANEETMALEHWQKLRFRNFLVATTLSDMDQFNLVSYGFLNRVTIVDKDWTKRALGLLPPLDRSPH
;
A
#
# COMPACT_ATOMS: atom_id res chain seq x y z
N MET A 1 -30.28 -4.29 -27.24
CA MET A 1 -30.25 -3.08 -26.39
C MET A 1 -29.86 -3.39 -24.94
N LYS A 2 -30.53 -4.30 -24.22
CA LYS A 2 -30.20 -4.63 -22.81
C LYS A 2 -28.74 -5.04 -22.57
N LYS A 3 -28.13 -5.79 -23.51
CA LYS A 3 -26.70 -6.20 -23.44
C LYS A 3 -25.73 -5.01 -23.36
N TRP A 4 -26.02 -3.91 -24.06
CA TRP A 4 -25.17 -2.70 -24.04
C TRP A 4 -25.24 -1.97 -22.70
N ILE A 5 -26.40 -1.98 -22.03
CA ILE A 5 -26.56 -1.40 -20.70
C ILE A 5 -25.67 -2.14 -19.69
N TYR A 6 -25.66 -3.47 -19.72
CA TYR A 6 -24.78 -4.26 -18.85
C TYR A 6 -23.30 -3.99 -19.12
N ILE A 7 -22.91 -3.88 -20.39
CA ILE A 7 -21.53 -3.55 -20.76
C ILE A 7 -21.14 -2.19 -20.19
N ILE A 8 -21.97 -1.16 -20.36
CA ILE A 8 -21.71 0.19 -19.84
C ILE A 8 -21.62 0.20 -18.31
N LEU A 9 -22.49 -0.52 -17.62
CA LEU A 9 -22.45 -0.60 -16.15
C LEU A 9 -21.18 -1.29 -15.65
N ILE A 10 -20.76 -2.38 -16.32
CA ILE A 10 -19.54 -3.11 -15.95
C ILE A 10 -18.30 -2.26 -16.25
N THR A 11 -18.20 -1.68 -17.44
CA THR A 11 -17.04 -0.86 -17.81
C THR A 11 -16.96 0.41 -16.98
N GLY A 12 -18.10 1.07 -16.72
CA GLY A 12 -18.19 2.22 -15.83
C GLY A 12 -17.79 1.88 -14.40
N GLY A 13 -18.26 0.75 -13.88
CA GLY A 13 -17.87 0.26 -12.55
C GLY A 13 -16.39 -0.06 -12.45
N LEU A 14 -15.83 -0.79 -13.42
CA LEU A 14 -14.40 -1.11 -13.46
C LEU A 14 -13.54 0.15 -13.60
N TYR A 15 -13.95 1.11 -14.43
CA TYR A 15 -13.25 2.39 -14.55
C TYR A 15 -13.27 3.16 -13.24
N TYR A 16 -14.41 3.21 -12.56
CA TYR A 16 -14.54 3.85 -11.25
C TYR A 16 -13.59 3.20 -10.22
N LEU A 17 -13.56 1.88 -10.14
CA LEU A 17 -12.64 1.15 -9.25
C LEU A 17 -11.17 1.41 -9.61
N TYR A 18 -10.83 1.39 -10.89
CA TYR A 18 -9.48 1.69 -11.38
C TYR A 18 -9.07 3.12 -11.02
N ALA A 19 -9.92 4.12 -11.29
CA ALA A 19 -9.64 5.52 -11.03
C ALA A 19 -9.47 5.84 -9.54
N ASN A 20 -10.14 5.08 -8.68
CA ASN A 20 -10.10 5.24 -7.22
C ASN A 20 -9.19 4.20 -6.55
N ARG A 21 -8.19 3.63 -7.22
CA ARG A 21 -7.23 2.75 -6.55
C ARG A 21 -6.15 3.59 -5.83
N PRO A 22 -5.74 3.23 -4.60
CA PRO A 22 -4.66 3.94 -3.91
C PRO A 22 -3.33 3.80 -4.65
N LEU A 23 -2.59 4.90 -4.80
CA LEU A 23 -1.25 4.91 -5.40
C LEU A 23 -0.18 4.60 -4.35
N ARG A 24 1.05 4.35 -4.80
CA ARG A 24 2.19 4.00 -3.94
C ARG A 24 2.35 5.00 -2.79
N GLU A 25 2.24 6.28 -3.11
CA GLU A 25 2.41 7.41 -2.20
C GLU A 25 1.33 7.40 -1.10
N THR A 26 0.09 7.05 -1.46
CA THR A 26 -1.01 6.90 -0.51
C THR A 26 -0.70 5.81 0.51
N HIS A 27 -0.14 4.69 0.07
CA HIS A 27 0.26 3.62 0.97
C HIS A 27 1.41 4.05 1.89
N GLN A 28 2.45 4.69 1.35
CA GLN A 28 3.59 5.18 2.14
C GLN A 28 3.14 6.21 3.18
N ALA A 29 2.27 7.15 2.80
CA ALA A 29 1.75 8.17 3.71
C ALA A 29 0.91 7.55 4.83
N THR A 30 0.06 6.57 4.50
CA THR A 30 -0.74 5.85 5.49
C THR A 30 0.14 5.06 6.46
N LEU A 31 1.19 4.41 5.95
CA LEU A 31 2.16 3.64 6.73
C LEU A 31 2.98 4.53 7.67
N TYR A 32 3.42 5.71 7.20
CA TYR A 32 4.14 6.68 8.00
C TYR A 32 3.25 7.24 9.12
N PHE A 33 2.07 7.73 8.77
CA PHE A 33 1.10 8.26 9.73
C PHE A 33 0.73 7.25 10.80
N ALA A 34 0.52 5.97 10.44
CA ALA A 34 0.21 4.92 11.40
C ALA A 34 1.36 4.62 12.37
N ALA A 35 2.61 4.91 12.01
CA ALA A 35 3.78 4.65 12.83
C ALA A 35 4.17 5.85 13.71
N THR A 36 4.05 7.07 13.19
CA THR A 36 4.53 8.30 13.85
C THR A 36 3.41 9.21 14.34
N GLY A 37 2.20 9.10 13.78
CA GLY A 37 1.11 10.05 13.99
C GLY A 37 1.25 11.34 13.17
N GLU A 38 2.28 11.44 12.32
CA GLU A 38 2.59 12.65 11.56
C GLU A 38 2.21 12.54 10.09
N VAL A 39 1.92 13.67 9.46
CA VAL A 39 1.69 13.74 8.02
C VAL A 39 3.05 13.68 7.32
N ALA A 40 3.19 12.73 6.39
CA ALA A 40 4.43 12.59 5.64
C ALA A 40 4.65 13.79 4.69
N ASN A 41 5.90 14.22 4.59
CA ASN A 41 6.35 15.24 3.64
C ASN A 41 7.19 14.61 2.51
N GLU A 42 7.66 15.43 1.56
CA GLU A 42 8.47 14.96 0.43
C GLU A 42 9.78 14.30 0.87
N GLU A 43 10.45 14.84 1.89
CA GLU A 43 11.69 14.27 2.43
C GLU A 43 11.47 12.88 3.01
N THR A 44 10.34 12.69 3.70
CA THR A 44 9.94 11.40 4.27
C THR A 44 9.64 10.39 3.18
N MET A 45 9.01 10.81 2.07
CA MET A 45 8.73 9.95 0.91
C MET A 45 10.00 9.56 0.15
N ALA A 46 11.08 10.34 0.27
CA ALA A 46 12.37 10.08 -0.36
C ALA A 46 13.27 9.12 0.44
N LEU A 47 12.85 8.69 1.64
CA LEU A 47 13.66 7.81 2.49
C LEU A 47 13.95 6.46 1.82
N GLU A 48 15.19 5.99 1.95
CA GLU A 48 15.71 4.81 1.26
C GLU A 48 14.94 3.53 1.63
N HIS A 49 14.42 3.42 2.86
CA HIS A 49 13.67 2.23 3.28
C HIS A 49 12.43 1.97 2.42
N TRP A 50 11.83 3.00 1.80
CA TRP A 50 10.72 2.81 0.88
C TRP A 50 11.11 2.05 -0.37
N GLN A 51 12.38 2.09 -0.77
CA GLN A 51 12.89 1.34 -1.92
C GLN A 51 12.86 -0.17 -1.66
N LYS A 52 12.84 -0.60 -0.40
CA LYS A 52 12.70 -2.02 -0.01
C LYS A 52 11.27 -2.55 -0.19
N LEU A 53 10.30 -1.67 -0.47
CA LEU A 53 8.93 -2.07 -0.76
C LEU A 53 8.67 -2.22 -2.26
N ARG A 54 8.10 -3.37 -2.62
CA ARG A 54 7.57 -3.64 -3.95
C ARG A 54 6.11 -3.21 -4.04
N PHE A 55 5.84 -2.25 -4.92
CA PHE A 55 4.49 -1.89 -5.29
C PHE A 55 3.98 -2.80 -6.41
N ARG A 56 2.75 -3.28 -6.29
CA ARG A 56 2.04 -3.97 -7.38
C ARG A 56 0.65 -3.37 -7.56
N ASN A 57 0.24 -3.29 -8.82
CA ASN A 57 -1.06 -2.77 -9.22
C ASN A 57 -1.82 -3.87 -9.99
N PHE A 58 -2.97 -4.26 -9.46
CA PHE A 58 -3.86 -5.30 -9.96
C PHE A 58 -5.16 -4.70 -10.51
N LEU A 59 -5.05 -3.62 -11.30
CA LEU A 59 -6.15 -2.87 -11.91
C LEU A 59 -7.03 -2.11 -10.90
N VAL A 60 -7.70 -2.81 -9.99
CA VAL A 60 -8.65 -2.24 -9.01
C VAL A 60 -8.13 -2.28 -7.58
N ALA A 61 -7.05 -3.04 -7.36
CA ALA A 61 -6.40 -3.18 -6.07
C ALA A 61 -4.89 -2.94 -6.21
N THR A 62 -4.26 -2.49 -5.14
CA THR A 62 -2.83 -2.21 -5.09
C THR A 62 -2.23 -2.81 -3.84
N THR A 63 -0.94 -3.13 -3.84
CA THR A 63 -0.25 -3.72 -2.68
C THR A 63 1.15 -3.17 -2.52
N LEU A 64 1.60 -3.01 -1.28
CA LEU A 64 3.02 -2.92 -0.93
C LEU A 64 3.44 -4.16 -0.17
N SER A 65 4.55 -4.76 -0.61
CA SER A 65 5.17 -5.92 0.04
C SER A 65 6.64 -5.62 0.29
N ASP A 66 7.18 -6.14 1.39
CA ASP A 66 8.61 -6.09 1.67
C ASP A 66 9.35 -7.05 0.72
N MET A 67 10.41 -6.57 0.07
CA MET A 67 11.24 -7.39 -0.81
C MET A 67 12.23 -8.28 -0.06
N ASP A 68 12.67 -7.87 1.13
CA ASP A 68 13.62 -8.64 1.94
C ASP A 68 12.89 -9.75 2.70
N GLN A 69 11.64 -9.49 3.07
CA GLN A 69 10.86 -10.38 3.92
C GLN A 69 9.77 -11.15 3.18
N PHE A 70 9.50 -10.81 1.92
CA PHE A 70 8.42 -11.38 1.10
C PHE A 70 7.03 -11.34 1.77
N ASN A 71 6.82 -10.45 2.74
CA ASN A 71 5.55 -10.30 3.43
C ASN A 71 4.75 -9.13 2.87
N LEU A 72 3.42 -9.23 2.98
CA LEU A 72 2.52 -8.14 2.61
C LEU A 72 2.51 -7.09 3.72
N VAL A 73 2.81 -5.84 3.36
CA VAL A 73 2.85 -4.72 4.31
C VAL A 73 1.52 -3.97 4.29
N SER A 74 0.97 -3.72 3.12
CA SER A 74 -0.36 -3.11 2.97
C SER A 74 -1.02 -3.46 1.64
N TYR A 75 -2.35 -3.36 1.61
CA TYR A 75 -3.13 -3.43 0.38
C TYR A 75 -4.13 -2.27 0.29
N GLY A 76 -4.49 -1.92 -0.93
CA GLY A 76 -5.29 -0.76 -1.28
C GLY A 76 -6.45 -1.17 -2.17
N PHE A 77 -7.64 -0.65 -1.86
CA PHE A 77 -8.84 -0.81 -2.67
C PHE A 77 -9.76 0.40 -2.45
N LEU A 78 -10.30 0.98 -3.53
CA LEU A 78 -11.28 2.07 -3.47
C LEU A 78 -10.90 3.23 -2.51
N ASN A 79 -9.76 3.87 -2.75
CA ASN A 79 -9.17 4.97 -1.97
C ASN A 79 -8.86 4.63 -0.52
N ARG A 80 -8.96 3.37 -0.12
CA ARG A 80 -8.66 2.91 1.23
C ARG A 80 -7.41 2.06 1.21
N VAL A 81 -6.49 2.36 2.11
CA VAL A 81 -5.31 1.55 2.39
C VAL A 81 -5.53 0.83 3.71
N THR A 82 -5.28 -0.47 3.71
CA THR A 82 -5.27 -1.31 4.91
C THR A 82 -3.84 -1.77 5.16
N ILE A 83 -3.33 -1.49 6.37
CA ILE A 83 -2.01 -1.93 6.81
C ILE A 83 -2.14 -3.34 7.40
N VAL A 84 -1.32 -4.25 6.88
CA VAL A 84 -1.23 -5.64 7.33
C VAL A 84 -0.10 -5.78 8.35
N ASP A 85 1.09 -5.27 8.03
CA ASP A 85 2.23 -5.23 8.95
C ASP A 85 2.39 -3.83 9.55
N LYS A 86 1.74 -3.62 10.71
CA LYS A 86 1.70 -2.32 11.41
C LYS A 86 3.05 -1.86 11.95
N ASP A 87 3.96 -2.80 12.16
CA ASP A 87 5.24 -2.53 12.78
C ASP A 87 6.38 -2.45 11.76
N TRP A 88 6.10 -2.73 10.48
CA TRP A 88 7.07 -2.61 9.39
C TRP A 88 7.72 -1.23 9.37
N THR A 89 6.91 -0.17 9.33
CA THR A 89 7.43 1.21 9.25
C THR A 89 8.20 1.58 10.50
N LYS A 90 7.75 1.15 11.69
CA LYS A 90 8.47 1.41 12.94
C LYS A 90 9.84 0.76 12.93
N ARG A 91 9.97 -0.47 12.44
CA ARG A 91 11.27 -1.14 12.26
C ARG A 91 12.14 -0.42 11.21
N ALA A 92 11.54 -0.02 10.10
CA ALA A 92 12.24 0.72 9.04
C ALA A 92 12.81 2.07 9.52
N LEU A 93 12.11 2.73 10.45
CA LEU A 93 12.54 3.97 11.09
C LEU A 93 13.44 3.76 12.32
N GLY A 94 13.75 2.51 12.69
CA GLY A 94 14.55 2.20 13.89
C GLY A 94 13.83 2.43 15.22
N LEU A 95 12.51 2.61 15.20
CA LEU A 95 11.66 2.76 16.40
C LEU A 95 11.35 1.42 17.09
N LEU A 96 11.58 0.30 16.38
CA LEU A 96 11.49 -1.06 16.91
C LEU A 96 12.73 -1.85 16.51
N PRO A 97 13.15 -2.83 17.33
CA PRO A 97 14.25 -3.72 16.97
C PRO A 97 13.93 -4.47 15.67
N PRO A 98 14.96 -4.85 14.89
CA PRO A 98 14.76 -5.72 13.73
C PRO A 98 14.11 -7.03 14.18
N LEU A 99 13.28 -7.62 13.30
CA LEU A 99 12.65 -8.91 13.57
C LEU A 99 13.75 -9.95 13.85
N ASP A 100 13.77 -10.51 15.06
CA ASP A 100 14.64 -11.63 15.41
C ASP A 100 14.18 -12.85 14.60
N ARG A 101 15.08 -13.36 13.75
CA ARG A 101 14.85 -14.50 12.86
C ARG A 101 15.71 -15.69 13.25
N SER A 102 16.00 -15.84 14.54
CA SER A 102 16.58 -17.07 15.06
C SER A 102 15.69 -18.25 14.64
N PRO A 103 16.18 -19.18 13.81
CA PRO A 103 15.43 -20.39 13.50
C PRO A 103 15.38 -21.23 14.78
N HIS A 104 14.19 -21.36 15.37
CA HIS A 104 13.91 -22.37 16.38
C HIS A 104 13.64 -23.72 15.72
#